data_AF-A0A0M9EAQ1-F1
#
_entry.id   AF-A0A0M9EAQ1-F1
#
_cell.length_a   1.000
_cell.length_b   1.000
_cell.length_c   1.000
_cell.angle_alpha   90.00
_cell.angle_beta   90.00
_cell.angle_gamma   90.00
#
_symmetry.space_group_name_H-M   'P 1'
#
loop_
_entity.id
_entity.type
_entity.pdbx_description
1 polymer ?
#
loop_
_entity_poly.entity_id
_entity_poly.type
_entity_poly.pdbx_seq_one_letter_code
_entity_poly.pdbx_strand_id
1 'polypeptide(L)'
;NDAPIVANPIPDKVAYEERAFDFTIDDEAFKDVDTSDALSYSAVLEDGSALPTWLSFSVTTKTFKGFPTNDHVGILNINVFATDRFSETVFDVFMLTVNNENNSPTLVKELSDQNVNEDSELNFTFSEDSFQDIDTNDI
;
A
#
# COMPACT_ATOMS: atom_id res chain seq x y z
N ASN A 1 34.18 11.84 8.69
CA ASN A 1 32.93 11.13 8.94
C ASN A 1 32.10 11.99 9.82
N ASP A 2 31.15 12.62 9.16
CA ASP A 2 30.02 13.30 9.75
C ASP A 2 28.79 12.48 9.39
N ALA A 3 27.88 12.29 10.34
CA ALA A 3 26.68 11.51 10.09
C ALA A 3 25.83 12.12 8.96
N PRO A 4 25.13 11.29 8.16
CA PRO A 4 24.21 11.78 7.15
C PRO A 4 23.04 12.56 7.77
N ILE A 5 22.39 13.41 6.97
CA ILE A 5 21.24 14.21 7.37
C ILE A 5 20.06 14.01 6.42
N VAL A 6 18.85 14.30 6.89
CA VAL A 6 17.68 14.52 6.02
C VAL A 6 17.81 15.92 5.42
N ALA A 7 18.06 15.99 4.11
CA ALA A 7 18.15 17.25 3.39
C ALA A 7 16.79 17.69 2.84
N ASN A 8 15.99 16.74 2.34
CA ASN A 8 14.62 16.97 1.90
C ASN A 8 13.73 15.81 2.41
N PRO A 9 12.75 16.09 3.28
CA PRO A 9 11.82 15.06 3.73
C PRO A 9 11.10 14.38 2.55
N ILE A 10 10.92 13.08 2.66
CA ILE A 10 10.16 12.26 1.72
C ILE A 10 8.68 12.64 1.88
N PRO A 11 8.00 13.09 0.81
CA PRO A 11 6.61 13.45 0.91
C PRO A 11 5.73 12.20 1.01
N ASP A 12 4.61 12.33 1.71
CA ASP A 12 3.56 11.30 1.78
C ASP A 12 3.08 10.88 0.39
N LYS A 13 2.66 9.63 0.29
CA LYS A 13 2.26 8.97 -0.96
C LYS A 13 0.88 8.37 -0.86
N VAL A 14 0.26 8.31 -2.01
CA VAL A 14 -1.03 7.65 -2.22
C VAL A 14 -0.83 6.54 -3.24
N ALA A 15 -1.29 5.35 -2.89
CA ALA A 15 -1.52 4.24 -3.80
C ALA A 15 -3.02 3.97 -3.87
N TYR A 16 -3.40 3.19 -4.86
CA TYR A 16 -4.77 2.70 -5.03
C TYR A 16 -4.68 1.20 -5.16
N GLU A 17 -5.61 0.48 -4.54
CA GLU A 17 -5.72 -0.95 -4.76
C GLU A 17 -5.84 -1.30 -6.24
N GLU A 18 -5.41 -2.52 -6.59
CA GLU A 18 -5.42 -3.06 -7.95
C GLU A 18 -4.63 -2.24 -8.98
N ARG A 19 -3.81 -1.28 -8.53
CA ARG A 19 -2.93 -0.47 -9.38
C ARG A 19 -1.48 -0.65 -8.95
N ALA A 20 -0.60 -0.70 -9.94
CA ALA A 20 0.84 -0.73 -9.68
C ALA A 20 1.27 0.57 -9.00
N PHE A 21 1.95 0.44 -7.87
CA PHE A 21 2.63 1.52 -7.18
C PHE A 21 4.12 1.52 -7.56
N ASP A 22 4.65 2.68 -7.92
CA ASP A 22 6.06 2.91 -8.26
C ASP A 22 6.48 4.29 -7.74
N PHE A 23 7.42 4.30 -6.81
CA PHE A 23 7.92 5.54 -6.21
C PHE A 23 9.42 5.44 -5.96
N THR A 24 10.19 6.33 -6.60
CA THR A 24 11.63 6.49 -6.34
C THR A 24 11.86 7.68 -5.41
N ILE A 25 12.61 7.44 -4.34
CA ILE A 25 13.05 8.48 -3.40
C ILE A 25 13.94 9.47 -4.16
N ASP A 26 13.75 10.76 -3.90
CA ASP A 26 14.61 11.81 -4.46
C ASP A 26 16.06 11.61 -4.00
N ASP A 27 17.03 11.74 -4.91
CA ASP A 27 18.45 11.61 -4.58
C ASP A 27 18.92 12.68 -3.59
N GLU A 28 18.19 13.79 -3.49
CA GLU A 28 18.44 14.89 -2.57
C GLU A 28 17.74 14.72 -1.22
N ALA A 29 17.06 13.59 -0.98
CA ALA A 29 16.36 13.35 0.30
C ALA A 29 17.34 13.23 1.47
N PHE A 30 18.43 12.48 1.27
CA PHE A 30 19.48 12.25 2.25
C PHE A 30 20.82 12.73 1.72
N LYS A 31 21.60 13.39 2.57
CA LYS A 31 22.92 13.91 2.21
C LYS A 31 23.95 13.64 3.29
N ASP A 32 25.17 13.47 2.83
CA ASP A 32 26.36 13.46 3.66
C ASP A 32 27.28 14.59 3.20
N VAL A 33 27.93 15.28 4.15
CA VAL A 33 28.91 16.33 3.84
C VAL A 33 30.23 15.72 3.34
N ASP A 34 30.53 14.48 3.74
CA ASP A 34 31.65 13.69 3.22
C ASP A 34 31.29 13.13 1.84
N THR A 35 31.43 13.97 0.80
CA THR A 35 31.04 13.66 -0.60
C THR A 35 31.65 12.39 -1.23
N SER A 36 32.65 11.76 -0.59
CA SER A 36 33.20 10.47 -1.00
C SER A 36 32.43 9.26 -0.48
N ASP A 37 31.45 9.49 0.40
CA ASP A 37 30.81 8.44 1.18
C ASP A 37 29.49 8.06 0.50
N ALA A 38 29.43 6.81 0.05
CA ALA A 38 28.22 6.26 -0.53
C ALA A 38 27.25 5.88 0.58
N LEU A 39 26.01 6.39 0.49
CA LEU A 39 24.94 6.02 1.39
C LEU A 39 24.33 4.68 0.99
N SER A 40 24.15 3.82 1.97
CA SER A 40 23.35 2.59 1.88
C SER A 40 21.95 2.86 2.43
N TYR A 41 20.94 2.18 1.87
CA TYR A 41 19.54 2.43 2.19
C TYR A 41 18.85 1.17 2.69
N SER A 42 17.90 1.33 3.61
CA SER A 42 16.97 0.28 4.00
C SER A 42 15.62 0.88 4.36
N ALA A 43 14.57 0.06 4.34
CA ALA A 43 13.22 0.49 4.68
C ALA A 43 12.48 -0.60 5.48
N VAL A 44 11.76 -0.17 6.51
CA VAL A 44 10.89 -0.99 7.37
C VAL A 44 9.66 -0.18 7.75
N LEU A 45 8.64 -0.83 8.30
CA LEU A 45 7.51 -0.10 8.90
C LEU A 45 7.97 0.67 10.15
N GLU A 46 7.19 1.70 10.52
CA GLU A 46 7.50 2.58 11.66
C GLU A 46 7.68 1.79 12.98
N ASP A 47 6.93 0.71 13.15
CA ASP A 47 7.00 -0.20 14.30
C ASP A 47 8.22 -1.14 14.28
N GLY A 48 9.07 -1.05 13.24
CA GLY A 48 10.25 -1.87 13.03
C GLY A 48 9.98 -3.23 12.36
N SER A 49 8.73 -3.55 12.03
CA SER A 49 8.40 -4.75 11.28
C SER A 49 8.80 -4.64 9.80
N ALA A 50 8.95 -5.79 9.14
CA ALA A 50 9.28 -5.81 7.71
C ALA A 50 8.15 -5.19 6.87
N LEU A 51 8.52 -4.64 5.71
CA LEU A 51 7.52 -4.20 4.73
C LEU A 51 6.57 -5.36 4.38
N PRO A 52 5.27 -5.08 4.16
CA PRO A 52 4.33 -6.12 3.77
C PRO A 52 4.72 -6.72 2.42
N THR A 53 4.36 -7.98 2.18
CA THR A 53 4.82 -8.75 1.00
C THR A 53 4.41 -8.13 -0.35
N TRP A 54 3.37 -7.28 -0.38
CA TRP A 54 2.93 -6.57 -1.57
C TRP A 54 3.78 -5.33 -1.88
N LEU A 55 4.62 -4.85 -0.96
CA LEU A 55 5.46 -3.65 -1.09
C LEU A 55 6.94 -4.00 -0.94
N SER A 56 7.71 -3.76 -2.00
CA SER A 56 9.14 -4.04 -2.05
C SER A 56 9.95 -2.75 -2.16
N PHE A 57 11.12 -2.70 -1.52
CA PHE A 57 12.08 -1.59 -1.65
C PHE A 57 13.38 -2.07 -2.29
N SER A 58 13.73 -1.48 -3.43
CA SER A 58 15.01 -1.69 -4.11
C SER A 58 16.04 -0.71 -3.57
N VAL A 59 16.97 -1.19 -2.75
CA VAL A 59 18.03 -0.36 -2.14
C VAL A 59 18.97 0.25 -3.18
N THR A 60 19.14 -0.41 -4.34
CA THR A 60 20.03 0.04 -5.41
C THR A 60 19.45 1.21 -6.20
N THR A 61 18.13 1.20 -6.42
CA THR A 61 17.43 2.24 -7.19
C THR A 61 16.64 3.20 -6.32
N LYS A 62 16.61 2.97 -4.99
CA LYS A 62 15.81 3.69 -4.00
C LYS A 62 14.32 3.71 -4.36
N THR A 63 13.83 2.62 -4.95
CA THR A 63 12.47 2.55 -5.51
C THR A 63 11.61 1.60 -4.70
N PHE A 64 10.46 2.09 -4.27
CA PHE A 64 9.35 1.28 -3.80
C PHE A 64 8.50 0.82 -4.98
N LYS A 65 8.21 -0.48 -5.03
CA LYS A 65 7.27 -1.08 -5.98
C LYS A 65 6.28 -1.96 -5.25
N GLY A 66 5.01 -1.86 -5.62
CA GLY A 66 3.98 -2.73 -5.06
C GLY A 66 2.72 -2.83 -5.90
N PHE A 67 1.86 -3.75 -5.48
CA PHE A 67 0.53 -3.95 -6.07
C PHE A 67 -0.46 -4.26 -4.94
N PRO A 68 -1.02 -3.23 -4.28
CA PRO A 68 -1.97 -3.43 -3.20
C PRO A 68 -3.28 -4.04 -3.73
N THR A 69 -4.02 -4.67 -2.82
CA THR A 69 -5.34 -5.28 -3.03
C THR A 69 -6.28 -4.72 -1.96
N ASN A 70 -7.55 -5.10 -1.97
CA ASN A 70 -8.52 -4.67 -0.97
C ASN A 70 -8.08 -4.91 0.48
N ASP A 71 -7.47 -6.07 0.75
CA ASP A 71 -6.90 -6.41 2.06
C ASP A 71 -5.76 -5.46 2.52
N HIS A 72 -5.25 -4.62 1.62
CA HIS A 72 -4.15 -3.69 1.87
C HIS A 72 -4.61 -2.21 1.98
N VAL A 73 -5.91 -1.93 1.83
CA VAL A 73 -6.47 -0.59 2.01
C VAL A 73 -6.21 -0.11 3.44
N GLY A 74 -5.73 1.13 3.57
CA GLY A 74 -5.34 1.70 4.86
C GLY A 74 -4.08 2.57 4.78
N ILE A 75 -3.36 2.66 5.90
CA ILE A 75 -2.20 3.53 6.06
C ILE A 75 -0.99 2.71 6.52
N LEU A 76 0.15 2.93 5.88
CA LEU A 76 1.47 2.47 6.33
C LEU A 76 2.36 3.67 6.64
N ASN A 77 2.97 3.70 7.81
CA ASN A 77 4.09 4.60 8.10
C ASN A 77 5.39 3.83 7.84
N ILE A 78 6.24 4.37 6.95
CA ILE A 78 7.44 3.68 6.48
C ILE A 78 8.67 4.50 6.87
N ASN A 79 9.56 3.86 7.63
CA ASN A 79 10.88 4.40 7.94
C ASN A 79 11.84 4.08 6.79
N VAL A 80 12.52 5.10 6.29
CA VAL A 80 13.66 4.94 5.37
C VAL A 80 14.93 5.38 6.07
N PHE A 81 15.91 4.48 6.13
CA PHE A 81 17.22 4.74 6.72
C PHE A 81 18.25 4.99 5.62
N ALA A 82 19.10 5.99 5.83
CA ALA A 82 20.32 6.21 5.07
C ALA A 82 21.52 6.09 6.01
N THR A 83 22.45 5.19 5.66
CA THR A 83 23.60 4.84 6.50
C THR A 83 24.89 5.04 5.70
N ASP A 84 25.85 5.75 6.28
CA ASP A 84 27.17 5.96 5.70
C ASP A 84 28.06 4.70 5.81
N ARG A 85 29.27 4.76 5.27
CA ARG A 85 30.23 3.64 5.30
C ARG A 85 30.81 3.34 6.69
N PHE A 86 30.63 4.24 7.65
CA PHE A 86 31.06 4.10 9.05
C PHE A 86 29.91 3.72 9.98
N SER A 87 28.74 3.39 9.42
CA SER A 87 27.53 2.95 10.13
C SER A 87 26.81 4.05 10.93
N GLU A 88 27.10 5.33 10.69
CA GLU A 88 26.23 6.40 11.19
C GLU A 88 24.99 6.50 10.30
N THR A 89 23.83 6.76 10.92
CA THR A 89 22.54 6.60 10.26
C THR A 89 21.62 7.78 10.56
N VAL A 90 20.85 8.17 9.55
CA VAL A 90 19.69 9.05 9.66
C VAL A 90 18.47 8.34 9.08
N PHE A 91 17.28 8.76 9.48
CA PHE A 91 16.05 8.26 8.90
C PHE A 91 15.03 9.36 8.69
N ASP A 92 14.09 9.08 7.79
CA ASP A 92 12.87 9.85 7.61
C ASP A 92 11.67 8.91 7.55
N VAL A 93 10.49 9.41 7.88
CA VAL A 93 9.23 8.65 7.88
C VAL A 93 8.27 9.29 6.91
N PHE A 94 7.72 8.51 5.99
CA PHE A 94 6.63 8.96 5.12
C PHE A 94 5.41 8.06 5.27
N MET A 95 4.24 8.65 5.09
CA MET A 95 2.97 7.94 5.09
C MET A 95 2.66 7.45 3.67
N LEU A 96 2.27 6.17 3.53
CA LEU A 96 1.67 5.61 2.33
C LEU A 96 0.21 5.27 2.62
N THR A 97 -0.71 6.03 2.03
CA THR A 97 -2.14 5.74 2.06
C THR A 97 -2.51 4.88 0.86
N VAL A 98 -3.09 3.71 1.10
CA VAL A 98 -3.70 2.86 0.07
C VAL A 98 -5.20 3.12 0.08
N ASN A 99 -5.70 3.75 -0.98
CA ASN A 99 -7.11 4.02 -1.15
C ASN A 99 -7.83 2.83 -1.80
N ASN A 100 -9.07 2.61 -1.36
CA ASN A 100 -10.01 1.72 -2.00
C ASN A 100 -10.44 2.31 -3.36
N GLU A 101 -10.67 1.45 -4.34
CA GLU A 101 -11.30 1.70 -5.63
C GLU A 101 -12.52 0.80 -5.73
N ASN A 102 -13.70 1.41 -5.79
CA ASN A 102 -14.95 0.64 -5.75
C ASN A 102 -15.01 -0.43 -6.86
N ASN A 103 -15.30 -1.64 -6.45
CA ASN A 103 -15.56 -2.82 -7.24
C ASN A 103 -17.07 -3.09 -7.27
N SER A 104 -17.59 -3.55 -8.42
CA SER A 104 -19.02 -3.90 -8.49
C SER A 104 -19.32 -5.20 -7.74
N PRO A 105 -20.47 -5.32 -7.07
CA PRO A 105 -20.89 -6.58 -6.46
C PRO A 105 -20.91 -7.73 -7.46
N THR A 106 -20.48 -8.91 -7.00
CA THR A 106 -20.49 -10.14 -7.80
C THR A 106 -21.55 -11.11 -7.31
N LEU A 107 -22.13 -11.89 -8.23
CA LEU A 107 -23.06 -12.96 -7.90
C LEU A 107 -22.27 -14.17 -7.38
N VAL A 108 -22.52 -14.55 -6.13
CA VAL A 108 -21.82 -15.67 -5.46
C VAL A 108 -22.72 -16.90 -5.35
N LYS A 109 -24.03 -16.69 -5.23
CA LYS A 109 -25.01 -17.78 -5.27
C LYS A 109 -26.07 -17.50 -6.32
N GLU A 110 -26.07 -18.35 -7.34
CA GLU A 110 -27.12 -18.37 -8.36
C GLU A 110 -28.50 -18.40 -7.74
N LEU A 111 -29.38 -17.55 -8.26
CA LEU A 111 -30.76 -17.51 -7.85
C LEU A 111 -31.51 -18.58 -8.61
N SER A 112 -32.18 -19.47 -7.88
CA SER A 112 -32.97 -20.53 -8.51
C SER A 112 -34.18 -19.95 -9.22
N ASP A 113 -34.52 -20.51 -10.39
CA ASP A 113 -35.73 -20.14 -11.12
C ASP A 113 -36.98 -20.32 -10.27
N GLN A 114 -37.87 -19.34 -10.31
CA GLN A 114 -39.16 -19.38 -9.62
C GLN A 114 -40.28 -19.62 -10.63
N ASN A 115 -41.13 -20.59 -10.35
CA ASN A 115 -42.32 -20.87 -11.14
C ASN A 115 -43.56 -20.61 -10.29
N VAL A 116 -44.47 -19.77 -10.77
CA VAL A 116 -45.74 -19.46 -10.12
C VAL A 116 -46.87 -19.62 -11.13
N ASN A 117 -48.00 -20.17 -10.69
CA ASN A 117 -49.19 -20.28 -11.53
C ASN A 117 -49.83 -18.92 -11.74
N GLU A 118 -50.62 -18.79 -12.80
CA GLU A 118 -51.48 -17.63 -12.99
C GLU A 118 -52.39 -17.38 -11.77
N ASP A 119 -52.72 -16.11 -11.55
CA ASP A 119 -53.55 -15.62 -10.43
C ASP A 119 -53.02 -15.97 -9.02
N SER A 120 -51.73 -16.28 -8.90
CA SER A 120 -51.05 -16.55 -7.63
C SER A 120 -49.98 -15.50 -7.32
N GLU A 121 -49.81 -15.15 -6.04
CA GLU A 121 -48.77 -14.24 -5.59
C GLU A 121 -47.39 -14.94 -5.57
N LEU A 122 -46.37 -14.26 -6.10
CA LEU A 122 -44.97 -14.68 -5.98
C LEU A 122 -44.37 -14.06 -4.72
N ASN A 123 -44.01 -14.91 -3.75
CA ASN A 123 -43.22 -14.51 -2.59
C ASN A 123 -41.85 -15.21 -2.67
N PHE A 124 -40.82 -14.45 -3.07
CA PHE A 124 -39.46 -14.95 -3.23
C PHE A 124 -38.50 -14.17 -2.33
N THR A 125 -37.70 -14.89 -1.57
CA THR A 125 -36.56 -14.38 -0.83
C THR A 125 -35.33 -15.14 -1.29
N PHE A 126 -34.25 -14.43 -1.57
CA PHE A 126 -32.94 -15.03 -1.76
C PHE A 126 -32.07 -14.81 -0.54
N SER A 127 -30.93 -15.49 -0.52
CA SER A 127 -30.01 -15.39 0.61
C SER A 127 -29.33 -14.02 0.61
N GLU A 128 -29.15 -13.41 1.77
CA GLU A 128 -28.44 -12.13 1.89
C GLU A 128 -26.99 -12.21 1.39
N ASP A 129 -26.42 -13.42 1.32
CA ASP A 129 -25.09 -13.70 0.76
C ASP A 129 -25.10 -14.16 -0.70
N SER A 130 -26.20 -13.92 -1.44
CA SER A 130 -26.25 -14.18 -2.89
C SER A 130 -25.34 -13.27 -3.70
N PHE A 131 -25.11 -12.05 -3.22
CA PHE A 131 -24.17 -11.10 -3.78
C PHE A 131 -23.09 -10.78 -2.75
N GLN A 132 -21.85 -10.61 -3.21
CA GLN A 132 -20.77 -10.12 -2.37
C GLN A 132 -20.11 -8.93 -3.03
N ASP A 133 -19.85 -7.94 -2.20
CA ASP A 133 -18.94 -6.85 -2.51
C ASP A 133 -17.65 -7.07 -1.72
N ILE A 134 -16.51 -6.83 -2.38
CA ILE A 134 -15.20 -6.95 -1.74
C ILE A 134 -14.83 -5.65 -1.02
N ASP A 135 -15.40 -4.51 -1.44
CA ASP A 135 -15.12 -3.22 -0.84
C ASP A 135 -15.58 -3.15 0.62
N THR A 136 -14.75 -2.54 1.46
CA THR A 136 -15.14 -2.23 2.83
C THR A 136 -15.52 -0.74 2.95
N ASN A 137 -16.72 -0.46 3.46
CA ASN A 137 -17.30 0.88 3.63
C ASN A 137 -17.89 1.56 2.38
N ASP A 138 -18.42 0.80 1.43
CA ASP A 138 -19.34 1.35 0.44
C ASP A 138 -20.55 2.02 1.12
N ILE A 139 -20.87 3.25 0.69
CA ILE A 139 -22.03 4.04 1.14
C ILE A 139 -23.10 4.03 0.05
#